data_AF-A0A392U6E9-F1
#
_entry.id   AF-A0A392U6E9-F1
#
_cell.length_a   1.000
_cell.length_b   1.000
_cell.length_c   1.000
_cell.angle_alpha   90.00
_cell.angle_beta   90.00
_cell.angle_gamma   90.00
#
_symmetry.space_group_name_H-M   'P 1'
#
loop_
_entity.id
_entity.type
_entity.pdbx_description
1 polymer ?
#
loop_
_entity_poly.entity_id
_entity_poly.type
_entity_poly.pdbx_seq_one_letter_code
_entity_poly.pdbx_strand_id
1 'polypeptide(L)' 'MYDYLNSEFTAAEVSLATHQLKGNAAPGPDGLNASFYQAYWDTIGGDITQTVLEILNNG' A
#
# COMPACT_ATOMS: atom_id res chain seq x y z
N MET A 1 -14.51 18.90 -11.25
CA MET A 1 -13.38 18.44 -12.11
C MET A 1 -12.16 17.99 -11.30
N TYR A 2 -12.03 18.35 -10.02
CA TYR A 2 -11.00 17.80 -9.11
C TYR A 2 -11.61 17.07 -7.91
N ASP A 3 -12.87 16.65 -8.02
CA ASP A 3 -13.61 16.05 -6.91
C ASP A 3 -12.96 14.74 -6.41
N TYR A 4 -12.19 14.08 -7.28
CA TYR A 4 -11.39 12.90 -6.95
C TYR A 4 -10.26 13.18 -5.93
N LEU A 5 -9.75 14.42 -5.84
CA LEU A 5 -8.72 14.77 -4.85
C LEU A 5 -9.25 14.81 -3.42
N ASN A 6 -10.57 14.92 -3.25
CA ASN A 6 -11.24 14.88 -1.95
C ASN A 6 -11.96 13.54 -1.71
N SER A 7 -11.79 12.57 -2.62
CA SER A 7 -12.39 11.24 -2.48
C SER A 7 -11.55 10.37 -1.56
N GLU A 8 -12.20 9.44 -0.87
CA GLU A 8 -11.51 8.45 -0.04
C GLU A 8 -10.63 7.54 -0.89
N PHE A 9 -9.50 7.13 -0.31
CA PHE A 9 -8.64 6.10 -0.88
C PHE A 9 -9.33 4.75 -0.82
N THR A 10 -9.02 3.90 -1.81
CA THR A 10 -9.62 2.58 -1.98
C THR A 10 -8.60 1.46 -1.81
N ALA A 11 -9.08 0.26 -1.45
CA ALA A 11 -8.25 -0.94 -1.36
C ALA A 11 -7.52 -1.26 -2.69
N ALA A 12 -8.17 -0.97 -3.82
CA ALA A 12 -7.59 -1.17 -5.14
C ALA A 12 -6.38 -0.24 -5.38
N GLU A 13 -6.46 1.02 -4.95
CA GLU A 13 -5.36 1.97 -5.04
C GLU A 13 -4.19 1.55 -4.16
N VAL A 14 -4.45 1.08 -2.94
CA VAL A 14 -3.41 0.58 -2.04
C VAL A 14 -2.69 -0.61 -2.67
N SER A 15 -3.43 -1.62 -3.13
CA SER A 15 -2.84 -2.80 -3.76
C SER A 15 -2.04 -2.44 -5.02
N LEU A 16 -2.59 -1.56 -5.88
CA LEU A 16 -1.92 -1.10 -7.08
C LEU A 16 -0.61 -0.36 -6.73
N ALA A 17 -0.65 0.55 -5.76
CA ALA A 17 0.52 1.32 -5.33
C ALA A 17 1.61 0.40 -4.78
N THR A 18 1.26 -0.62 -3.97
CA THR A 18 2.23 -1.61 -3.47
C THR A 18 2.90 -2.38 -4.60
N HIS A 19 2.17 -2.76 -5.65
CA HIS A 19 2.71 -3.49 -6.80
C HIS A 19 3.48 -2.60 -7.79
N GLN A 20 3.30 -1.28 -7.73
CA GLN A 20 4.10 -0.32 -8.50
C GLN A 20 5.48 -0.04 -7.88
N LEU A 21 5.70 -0.41 -6.62
CA LEU A 21 7.00 -0.25 -5.97
C LEU A 21 8.08 -1.09 -6.66
N LYS A 22 9.28 -0.53 -6.78
CA LYS A 22 10.45 -1.24 -7.31
C LYS A 22 10.89 -2.30 -6.31
N GLY A 23 10.66 -3.57 -6.63
CA GLY A 23 10.91 -4.72 -5.76
C GLY A 23 12.31 -4.75 -5.14
N ASN A 24 13.34 -4.47 -5.94
CA ASN A 24 14.75 -4.49 -5.52
C ASN A 24 15.30 -3.14 -5.03
N ALA A 25 14.43 -2.21 -4.64
CA ALA A 25 14.87 -1.00 -3.96
C ALA A 25 15.57 -1.31 -2.63
N ALA A 26 16.40 -0.39 -2.16
CA ALA A 26 17.06 -0.54 -0.87
C ALA A 26 16.02 -0.68 0.25
N PRO A 27 16.22 -1.61 1.21
CA PRO A 27 15.27 -1.82 2.29
C PRO A 27 15.23 -0.63 3.25
N GLY A 28 14.09 -0.48 3.93
CA GLY A 28 13.94 0.48 5.02
C GLY A 28 14.65 0.03 6.30
N PRO A 29 14.45 0.77 7.42
CA PRO A 29 14.92 0.35 8.74
C PRO A 29 14.40 -1.02 9.20
N ASP A 30 13.31 -1.50 8.58
CA ASP A 30 12.72 -2.83 8.79
C ASP A 30 13.51 -3.97 8.10
N GLY A 31 14.45 -3.65 7.21
CA GLY A 31 15.21 -4.63 6.44
C GLY A 31 14.41 -5.30 5.32
N LEU A 32 13.18 -4.87 5.04
CA LEU A 32 12.31 -5.44 4.02
C LEU A 32 12.28 -4.54 2.78
N ASN A 33 12.33 -5.16 1.60
CA ASN A 33 12.13 -4.46 0.34
C ASN A 33 10.70 -4.66 -0.18
N ALA A 34 10.34 -3.93 -1.23
CA ALA A 34 9.00 -4.02 -1.81
C ALA A 34 8.65 -5.43 -2.32
N SER A 35 9.63 -6.24 -2.74
CA SER A 35 9.39 -7.62 -3.17
C SER A 35 8.79 -8.49 -2.06
N PHE A 36 9.10 -8.21 -0.78
CA PHE A 36 8.48 -8.91 0.34
C PHE A 36 6.95 -8.69 0.34
N TYR A 37 6.53 -7.44 0.31
CA TYR A 37 5.11 -7.07 0.35
C TYR A 37 4.33 -7.59 -0.86
N GLN A 38 4.98 -7.60 -2.03
CA GLN A 38 4.40 -8.13 -3.27
C GLN A 38 4.29 -9.66 -3.23
N ALA A 39 5.33 -10.37 -2.78
CA ALA A 39 5.36 -11.83 -2.77
C ALA A 39 4.41 -12.46 -1.74
N TYR A 40 4.17 -11.78 -0.61
CA TYR A 40 3.31 -12.27 0.47
C TYR A 40 1.95 -11.57 0.54
N TRP A 41 1.57 -10.85 -0.53
CA TRP A 41 0.35 -10.02 -0.56
C TRP A 41 -0.92 -10.82 -0.21
N ASP A 42 -1.03 -12.07 -0.67
CA ASP A 42 -2.17 -12.94 -0.35
C ASP A 42 -2.33 -13.22 1.15
N THR A 43 -1.24 -13.13 1.92
CA THR A 43 -1.24 -13.36 3.36
C THR A 43 -1.37 -12.07 4.17
N ILE A 44 -0.61 -11.03 3.82
CA ILE A 44 -0.52 -9.80 4.64
C ILE A 44 -1.26 -8.61 4.05
N GLY A 45 -1.70 -8.70 2.79
CA GLY A 45 -2.27 -7.57 2.04
C GLY A 45 -3.56 -7.04 2.64
N GLY A 46 -4.37 -7.90 3.27
CA GLY A 46 -5.59 -7.49 3.96
C GLY A 46 -5.30 -6.56 5.14
N ASP A 47 -4.42 -6.99 6.05
CA ASP A 47 -4.05 -6.23 7.26
C ASP A 47 -3.35 -4.91 6.90
N ILE A 48 -2.46 -4.94 5.89
CA ILE A 48 -1.79 -3.74 5.38
C ILE A 48 -2.82 -2.78 4.79
N THR A 49 -3.73 -3.27 3.95
CA THR A 49 -4.76 -2.44 3.31
C THR A 49 -5.65 -1.77 4.34
N GLN A 50 -6.13 -2.53 5.33
CA GLN A 50 -6.96 -1.98 6.40
C GLN A 50 -6.22 -0.88 7.17
N THR A 51 -4.95 -1.13 7.53
CA THR A 51 -4.13 -0.18 8.26
C THR A 51 -3.88 1.10 7.46
N VAL A 52 -3.54 0.97 6.17
CA VAL A 52 -3.27 2.11 5.29
C VAL A 52 -4.52 2.95 5.07
N LEU A 53 -5.69 2.32 4.84
CA LEU A 53 -6.94 3.04 4.64
C LEU A 53 -7.38 3.80 5.90
N GLU A 54 -7.20 3.20 7.08
CA GLU A 54 -7.47 3.89 8.35
C GLU A 54 -6.62 5.15 8.48
N ILE A 55 -5.33 5.07 8.17
CA ILE A 55 -4.41 6.21 8.23
C ILE A 55 -4.78 7.29 7.20
N LEU A 56 -5.13 6.90 5.97
CA LEU A 56 -5.33 7.84 4.87
C LEU A 56 -6.71 8.49 4.84
N ASN A 57 -7.76 7.78 5.30
CA ASN A 57 -9.14 8.26 5.24
C ASN A 57 -9.63 8.83 6.59
N ASN A 58 -9.05 8.40 7.72
CA ASN A 58 -9.51 8.76 9.07
C ASN A 58 -8.44 9.49 9.91
N GLY A 59 -7.25 9.76 9.34
CA GLY A 59 -6.11 10.43 9.99
C GLY A 59 -6.15 11.96 9.95
#